data_AF-A0A7X9HCQ4-F1
#
_entry.id   AF-A0A7X9HCQ4-F1
#
_cell.length_a   1.000
_cell.length_b   1.000
_cell.length_c   1.000
_cell.angle_alpha   90.00
_cell.angle_beta   90.00
_cell.angle_gamma   90.00
#
_symmetry.space_group_name_H-M   'P 1'
#
loop_
_entity.id
_entity.type
_entity.pdbx_description
1 polymer ?
#
loop_
_entity_poly.entity_id
_entity_poly.type
_entity_poly.pdbx_seq_one_letter_code
_entity_poly.pdbx_strand_id
1 'polypeptide(L)'
;MQVNNSEARIFPDRPGENIDQWINILEKKPEIILNERQKAEVLTYERKLTEGNEKEKIPGLEPIWRKKIKESEFHLEYFLTPEGKLSLKEKLGISEIPEFQTITDVSQFLYSFDYSNIDVRKIDELIGLSRRFMEEEMYRQFDKYVINPAQSNIETHEANEYQMEWTLADPIDQVNNPHKITVIRNPEVLQEKIEGYRRLKAFYRQEIKNLREKINESHKVNDFEGINTAKAKLAIVKIYKRQVNVLISELYASAVALQKQGQTQGKDYNLDSSFTGLKLFKDRHTVQRLLARFDRFQHGTGGESQPVSQSLEALAKSLDKSNLVNKEEGYKQYKVNAFQLKEWIEIVLKEYDLLSKYSDYDSDREGPADDNKWQVVISNKFKNVSVNSKQKVIKIPESYQGSIAFLNPVGAIPLIDHEVGAHVVQHDNKARMGLAIFEEIGTDRSVVMMEAGAVGLEADTQKKLFSQDRPLNAHYLQAVKAKLEGGSYRECVKAFYDSYLASDPNKNKEKALKTAINRVARLFKYGDDFDSRDPYLVNSVDLVYLEQELVARELKARGKEKYLFLGGVNLQTLAELHQFGLFDESRILIPKEKPSEILQRKGYFKSFGIN
;
A
#
# COMPACT_ATOMS: atom_id res chain seq x y z
N MET A 1 -17.64 -29.87 6.31
CA MET A 1 -16.59 -29.53 7.29
C MET A 1 -17.14 -28.39 8.13
N GLN A 2 -17.44 -28.61 9.41
CA GLN A 2 -17.78 -27.50 10.31
C GLN A 2 -16.50 -26.68 10.48
N VAL A 3 -16.50 -25.44 9.99
CA VAL A 3 -15.49 -24.46 10.39
C VAL A 3 -15.63 -24.38 11.90
N ASN A 4 -14.62 -24.86 12.63
CA ASN A 4 -14.56 -24.66 14.07
C ASN A 4 -14.82 -23.19 14.31
N ASN A 5 -15.87 -22.88 15.09
CA ASN A 5 -16.04 -21.57 15.70
C ASN A 5 -14.86 -21.39 16.66
N SER A 6 -13.67 -21.12 16.12
CA SER A 6 -12.58 -20.57 16.90
C SER A 6 -13.12 -19.33 17.58
N GLU A 7 -12.81 -19.18 18.87
CA GLU A 7 -13.01 -17.96 19.66
C GLU A 7 -13.02 -16.73 18.75
N ALA A 8 -14.05 -15.89 18.87
CA ALA A 8 -14.30 -14.79 17.95
C ALA A 8 -13.04 -13.93 17.75
N ARG A 9 -12.25 -14.26 16.71
CA ARG A 9 -10.98 -13.59 16.45
C ARG A 9 -11.30 -12.15 16.09
N ILE A 10 -10.77 -11.23 16.89
CA ILE A 10 -11.01 -9.79 16.72
C ILE A 10 -10.32 -9.28 15.44
N PHE A 11 -9.20 -9.90 15.06
CA PHE A 11 -8.41 -9.55 13.88
C PHE A 11 -8.41 -10.70 12.87
N PRO A 12 -8.45 -10.42 11.56
CA PRO A 12 -8.33 -11.46 10.55
C PRO A 12 -6.86 -11.88 10.39
N ASP A 13 -6.61 -13.18 10.26
CA ASP A 13 -5.28 -13.77 10.02
C ASP A 13 -4.62 -13.20 8.77
N ARG A 14 -3.29 -13.19 8.69
CA ARG A 14 -2.58 -12.69 7.49
C ARG A 14 -2.93 -13.56 6.28
N PRO A 15 -3.02 -13.02 5.04
CA PRO A 15 -3.42 -13.79 3.86
C PRO A 15 -2.62 -15.08 3.62
N GLY A 16 -1.33 -15.07 3.98
CA GLY A 16 -0.44 -16.24 3.86
C GLY A 16 -0.60 -17.31 4.95
N GLU A 17 -1.23 -17.03 6.09
CA GLU A 17 -1.27 -17.96 7.23
C GLU A 17 -2.28 -19.10 7.07
N ASN A 18 -3.37 -18.85 6.36
CA ASN A 18 -4.40 -19.87 6.08
C ASN A 18 -4.44 -20.26 4.60
N ILE A 19 -3.32 -20.11 3.89
CA ILE A 19 -3.29 -20.32 2.45
C ILE A 19 -3.72 -21.75 2.08
N ASP A 20 -3.32 -22.74 2.87
CA ASP A 20 -3.70 -24.15 2.69
C ASP A 20 -5.20 -24.37 2.80
N GLN A 21 -5.84 -23.73 3.77
CA GLN A 21 -7.29 -23.83 3.94
C GLN A 21 -8.02 -23.31 2.70
N TRP A 22 -7.59 -22.16 2.17
CA TRP A 22 -8.24 -21.54 1.02
C TRP A 22 -7.98 -22.31 -0.28
N ILE A 23 -6.76 -22.82 -0.48
CA ILE A 23 -6.44 -23.69 -1.62
C ILE A 23 -7.28 -24.98 -1.58
N ASN A 24 -7.39 -25.62 -0.41
CA ASN A 24 -8.21 -26.82 -0.23
C ASN A 24 -9.69 -26.59 -0.55
N ILE A 25 -10.19 -25.36 -0.41
CA ILE A 25 -11.55 -25.00 -0.82
C ILE A 25 -11.64 -24.85 -2.34
N LEU A 26 -10.68 -24.17 -2.96
CA LEU A 26 -10.61 -23.97 -4.42
C LEU A 26 -10.46 -25.30 -5.19
N GLU A 27 -9.83 -26.30 -4.60
CA GLU A 27 -9.69 -27.64 -5.21
C GLU A 27 -10.96 -28.49 -5.18
N LYS A 28 -11.91 -28.16 -4.30
CA LYS A 28 -13.17 -28.89 -4.21
C LYS A 28 -14.14 -28.38 -5.26
N LYS A 29 -15.14 -29.20 -5.60
CA LYS A 29 -16.29 -28.71 -6.39
C LYS A 29 -17.05 -27.65 -5.58
N PRO A 30 -17.65 -26.65 -6.24
CA PRO A 30 -18.55 -25.71 -5.58
C PRO A 30 -19.62 -26.44 -4.75
N GLU A 31 -19.89 -25.94 -3.55
CA GLU A 31 -20.97 -26.48 -2.70
C GLU A 31 -22.34 -26.15 -3.28
N ILE A 32 -22.43 -25.02 -3.99
CA ILE A 32 -23.65 -24.55 -4.65
C ILE A 32 -23.33 -24.29 -6.12
N ILE A 33 -24.17 -24.85 -7.00
CA ILE A 33 -24.15 -24.57 -8.44
C ILE A 33 -25.39 -23.73 -8.74
N LEU A 34 -25.17 -22.46 -9.08
CA LEU A 34 -26.24 -21.56 -9.50
C LEU A 34 -26.52 -21.76 -10.99
N ASN A 35 -27.79 -21.85 -11.37
CA ASN A 35 -28.16 -21.75 -12.79
C ASN A 35 -28.01 -20.29 -13.28
N GLU A 36 -28.05 -20.09 -14.60
CA GLU A 36 -27.83 -18.76 -15.21
C GLU A 36 -28.79 -17.69 -14.70
N ARG A 37 -30.06 -18.05 -14.45
CA ARG A 37 -31.06 -17.13 -13.88
C ARG A 37 -30.67 -16.69 -12.47
N GLN A 38 -30.30 -17.64 -11.61
CA GLN A 38 -29.87 -17.36 -10.24
C GLN A 38 -28.58 -16.53 -10.23
N LYS A 39 -27.62 -16.87 -11.10
CA LYS A 39 -26.36 -16.13 -11.24
C LYS A 39 -26.63 -14.68 -11.67
N ALA A 40 -27.47 -14.46 -12.68
CA ALA A 40 -27.86 -13.12 -13.11
C ALA A 40 -28.57 -12.32 -12.00
N GLU A 41 -29.44 -12.97 -11.22
CA GLU A 41 -30.09 -12.34 -10.07
C GLU A 41 -29.08 -11.92 -8.99
N VAL A 42 -28.11 -12.78 -8.70
CA VAL A 42 -27.05 -12.51 -7.71
C VAL A 42 -26.13 -11.38 -8.18
N LEU A 43 -25.72 -11.37 -9.46
CA LEU A 43 -24.88 -10.31 -10.03
C LEU A 43 -25.61 -8.97 -10.12
N THR A 44 -26.90 -8.97 -10.45
CA THR A 44 -27.74 -7.76 -10.43
C THR A 44 -27.83 -7.18 -9.01
N TYR A 45 -27.98 -8.05 -8.02
CA TYR A 45 -27.99 -7.64 -6.62
C TYR A 45 -26.63 -7.07 -6.18
N GLU A 46 -25.53 -7.72 -6.54
CA GLU A 46 -24.17 -7.26 -6.27
C GLU A 46 -23.91 -5.86 -6.85
N ARG A 47 -24.27 -5.65 -8.12
CA ARG A 47 -24.15 -4.34 -8.78
C ARG A 47 -24.88 -3.24 -8.02
N LYS A 48 -26.08 -3.50 -7.50
CA LYS A 48 -26.83 -2.54 -6.66
C LYS A 48 -26.11 -2.22 -5.35
N LEU A 49 -25.36 -3.15 -4.77
CA LEU A 49 -24.55 -2.87 -3.58
C LEU A 49 -23.35 -1.96 -3.91
N THR A 50 -22.80 -2.06 -5.12
CA THR A 50 -21.71 -1.19 -5.61
C THR A 50 -22.22 0.20 -5.96
N GLU A 51 -23.12 0.29 -6.93
CA GLU A 51 -23.55 1.55 -7.55
C GLU A 51 -24.59 2.28 -6.68
N GLY A 52 -25.37 1.52 -5.91
CA GLY A 52 -26.53 2.02 -5.15
C GLY A 52 -27.83 1.88 -5.92
N ASN A 53 -28.95 2.03 -5.22
CA ASN A 53 -30.28 2.06 -5.82
C ASN A 53 -31.22 2.87 -4.93
N GLU A 54 -31.55 4.09 -5.37
CA GLU A 54 -32.41 5.01 -4.61
C GLU A 54 -33.83 4.45 -4.41
N LYS A 55 -34.40 3.80 -5.44
CA LYS A 55 -35.76 3.22 -5.37
C LYS A 55 -35.85 2.11 -4.33
N GLU A 56 -34.80 1.31 -4.21
CA GLU A 56 -34.70 0.20 -3.24
C GLU A 56 -34.04 0.62 -1.93
N LYS A 57 -33.67 1.91 -1.78
CA LYS A 57 -32.95 2.46 -0.62
C LYS A 57 -31.65 1.70 -0.31
N ILE A 58 -30.98 1.18 -1.34
CA ILE A 58 -29.69 0.51 -1.20
C ILE A 58 -28.60 1.58 -1.31
N PRO A 59 -27.84 1.86 -0.23
CA PRO A 59 -26.68 2.74 -0.35
C PRO A 59 -25.61 2.05 -1.21
N GLY A 60 -25.09 2.76 -2.20
CA GLY A 60 -23.97 2.30 -3.02
C GLY A 60 -22.62 2.51 -2.33
N LEU A 61 -21.72 1.54 -2.42
CA LEU A 61 -20.35 1.65 -1.91
C LEU A 61 -19.49 2.62 -2.73
N GLU A 62 -19.60 2.56 -4.06
CA GLU A 62 -18.77 3.30 -5.01
C GLU A 62 -18.88 4.83 -4.87
N PRO A 63 -20.09 5.44 -4.75
CA PRO A 63 -20.21 6.89 -4.57
C PRO A 63 -19.49 7.42 -3.33
N ILE A 64 -19.42 6.62 -2.26
CA ILE A 64 -18.71 6.98 -1.02
C ILE A 64 -17.21 6.75 -1.20
N TRP A 65 -16.82 5.64 -1.83
CA TRP A 65 -15.42 5.32 -2.08
C TRP A 65 -14.71 6.35 -2.96
N ARG A 66 -15.36 6.85 -4.01
CA ARG A 66 -14.82 7.86 -4.94
C ARG A 66 -14.51 9.21 -4.30
N LYS A 67 -15.07 9.53 -3.12
CA LYS A 67 -14.75 10.77 -2.40
C LYS A 67 -13.27 10.79 -2.00
N LYS A 68 -12.51 11.76 -2.51
CA LYS A 68 -11.08 11.91 -2.22
C LYS A 68 -10.85 12.81 -1.03
N ILE A 69 -10.21 12.26 0.01
CA ILE A 69 -9.72 13.03 1.15
C ILE A 69 -8.42 13.71 0.71
N LYS A 70 -8.33 15.01 0.96
CA LYS A 70 -7.15 15.83 0.69
C LYS A 70 -6.44 16.02 2.02
N GLU A 71 -5.39 15.24 2.24
CA GLU A 71 -4.50 15.38 3.38
C GLU A 71 -3.13 15.90 2.94
N SER A 72 -2.44 16.57 3.85
CA SER A 72 -1.11 17.14 3.63
C SER A 72 -0.26 16.90 4.88
N GLU A 73 0.88 16.23 4.73
CA GLU A 73 1.84 16.02 5.82
C GLU A 73 2.97 17.05 5.70
N PHE A 74 3.20 17.82 6.76
CA PHE A 74 4.19 18.89 6.81
C PHE A 74 5.23 18.59 7.91
N HIS A 75 6.51 18.82 7.61
CA HIS A 75 7.59 18.80 8.59
C HIS A 75 7.89 20.21 9.07
N LEU A 76 7.84 20.43 10.38
CA LEU A 76 7.59 21.75 10.94
C LEU A 76 8.84 22.63 11.03
N GLU A 77 10.01 22.02 11.24
CA GLU A 77 11.29 22.72 11.40
C GLU A 77 11.65 23.58 10.19
N TYR A 78 11.29 23.12 8.98
CA TYR A 78 11.52 23.86 7.75
C TYR A 78 10.91 25.27 7.82
N PHE A 79 9.71 25.40 8.38
CA PHE A 79 8.98 26.67 8.42
C PHE A 79 9.48 27.64 9.50
N LEU A 80 10.42 27.21 10.34
CA LEU A 80 11.14 28.10 11.24
C LEU A 80 12.29 28.82 10.53
N THR A 81 12.78 28.31 9.40
CA THR A 81 13.87 28.94 8.63
C THR A 81 13.37 30.13 7.78
N PRO A 82 14.25 31.08 7.41
CA PRO A 82 13.91 32.15 6.49
C PRO A 82 13.36 31.65 5.15
N GLU A 83 13.92 30.58 4.60
CA GLU A 83 13.53 29.98 3.32
C GLU A 83 12.15 29.31 3.41
N GLY A 84 11.87 28.60 4.51
CA GLY A 84 10.56 27.99 4.73
C GLY A 84 9.46 29.01 4.96
N LYS A 85 9.77 30.09 5.70
CA LYS A 85 8.91 31.26 5.81
C LYS A 85 8.62 31.83 4.41
N LEU A 86 9.64 32.19 3.62
CA LEU A 86 9.45 32.71 2.26
C LEU A 86 8.61 31.78 1.39
N SER A 87 8.87 30.47 1.45
CA SER A 87 8.10 29.47 0.71
C SER A 87 6.62 29.47 1.09
N LEU A 88 6.27 29.55 2.38
CA LEU A 88 4.87 29.68 2.82
C LEU A 88 4.24 30.93 2.21
N LYS A 89 4.95 32.07 2.25
CA LYS A 89 4.47 33.33 1.67
C LYS A 89 4.07 33.17 0.22
N GLU A 90 4.99 32.68 -0.60
CA GLU A 90 4.83 32.57 -2.04
C GLU A 90 3.80 31.52 -2.46
N LYS A 91 3.84 30.35 -1.82
CA LYS A 91 3.05 29.19 -2.22
C LYS A 91 1.63 29.23 -1.68
N LEU A 92 1.42 29.78 -0.49
CA LEU A 92 0.08 29.99 0.09
C LEU A 92 -0.52 31.36 -0.28
N GLY A 93 0.26 32.28 -0.85
CA GLY A 93 -0.24 33.59 -1.29
C GLY A 93 -0.60 34.53 -0.14
N ILE A 94 0.09 34.40 1.00
CA ILE A 94 -0.14 35.25 2.19
C ILE A 94 0.69 36.54 2.07
N SER A 95 0.10 37.67 2.47
CA SER A 95 0.75 38.99 2.41
C SER A 95 1.85 39.13 3.47
N GLU A 96 1.59 38.63 4.67
CA GLU A 96 2.49 38.65 5.82
C GLU A 96 2.43 37.30 6.54
N ILE A 97 3.59 36.83 7.00
CA ILE A 97 3.69 35.60 7.77
C ILE A 97 3.75 35.99 9.25
N PRO A 98 2.98 35.33 10.13
CA PRO A 98 3.17 35.49 11.56
C PRO A 98 4.63 35.21 11.96
N GLU A 99 5.10 35.86 13.02
CA GLU A 99 6.42 35.59 13.55
C GLU A 99 6.42 34.22 14.25
N PHE A 100 6.82 33.17 13.52
CA PHE A 100 6.99 31.85 14.12
C PHE A 100 8.28 31.80 14.94
N GLN A 101 8.12 31.57 16.25
CA GLN A 101 9.22 31.35 17.18
C GLN A 101 9.35 29.89 17.58
N THR A 102 8.24 29.14 17.52
CA THR A 102 8.16 27.75 17.96
C THR A 102 7.46 26.86 16.94
N ILE A 103 7.69 25.55 17.07
CA ILE A 103 6.97 24.51 16.31
C ILE A 103 5.45 24.60 16.54
N THR A 104 5.03 25.00 17.75
CA THR A 104 3.62 25.20 18.11
C THR A 104 3.00 26.32 17.28
N ASP A 105 3.70 27.44 17.08
CA ASP A 105 3.20 28.56 16.28
C ASP A 105 2.97 28.15 14.82
N VAL A 106 3.94 27.44 14.24
CA VAL A 106 3.84 26.89 12.88
C VAL A 106 2.65 25.94 12.77
N SER A 107 2.49 25.03 13.74
CA SER A 107 1.39 24.07 13.74
C SER A 107 0.02 24.75 13.84
N GLN A 108 -0.13 25.75 14.72
CA GLN A 108 -1.36 26.52 14.85
C GLN A 108 -1.72 27.25 13.56
N PHE A 109 -0.72 27.86 12.91
CA PHE A 109 -0.90 28.52 11.62
C PHE A 109 -1.34 27.53 10.54
N LEU A 110 -0.60 26.43 10.34
CA LEU A 110 -0.90 25.45 9.29
C LEU A 110 -2.24 24.76 9.49
N TYR A 111 -2.66 24.52 10.74
CA TYR A 111 -3.98 24.00 11.01
C TYR A 111 -5.07 25.02 10.68
N SER A 112 -4.92 26.28 11.09
CA SER A 112 -5.96 27.31 10.92
C SER A 112 -6.07 27.88 9.50
N PHE A 113 -5.07 27.66 8.65
CA PHE A 113 -5.04 28.14 7.28
C PHE A 113 -6.16 27.53 6.39
N ASP A 114 -6.77 28.36 5.53
CA ASP A 114 -7.76 27.92 4.54
C ASP A 114 -7.11 27.51 3.21
N TYR A 115 -7.13 26.20 2.93
CA TYR A 115 -6.54 25.62 1.72
C TYR A 115 -7.51 25.53 0.53
N SER A 116 -8.77 25.98 0.67
CA SER A 116 -9.82 25.76 -0.32
C SER A 116 -9.48 26.32 -1.71
N ASN A 117 -8.81 27.48 -1.76
CA ASN A 117 -8.49 28.21 -2.98
C ASN A 117 -7.02 28.08 -3.43
N ILE A 118 -6.23 27.22 -2.78
CA ILE A 118 -4.82 27.06 -3.12
C ILE A 118 -4.64 25.96 -4.16
N ASP A 119 -3.85 26.25 -5.19
CA ASP A 119 -3.43 25.27 -6.18
C ASP A 119 -2.73 24.08 -5.48
N VAL A 120 -3.26 22.88 -5.71
CA VAL A 120 -2.74 21.63 -5.15
C VAL A 120 -1.26 21.45 -5.46
N ARG A 121 -0.79 21.89 -6.64
CA ARG A 121 0.63 21.78 -7.01
C ARG A 121 1.54 22.59 -6.08
N LYS A 122 1.10 23.79 -5.67
CA LYS A 122 1.86 24.64 -4.74
C LYS A 122 1.95 24.01 -3.35
N ILE A 123 0.88 23.35 -2.91
CA ILE A 123 0.87 22.59 -1.64
C ILE A 123 1.81 21.39 -1.73
N ASP A 124 1.75 20.61 -2.81
CA ASP A 124 2.62 19.45 -3.01
C ASP A 124 4.11 19.85 -3.06
N GLU A 125 4.42 21.02 -3.64
CA GLU A 125 5.76 21.60 -3.61
C GLU A 125 6.22 21.95 -2.19
N LEU A 126 5.36 22.58 -1.36
CA LEU A 126 5.67 22.87 0.05
C LEU A 126 5.91 21.60 0.87
N ILE A 127 5.09 20.57 0.68
CA ILE A 127 5.27 19.25 1.30
C ILE A 127 6.61 18.67 0.88
N GLY A 128 6.94 18.73 -0.42
CA GLY A 128 8.21 18.25 -0.95
C GLY A 128 9.43 18.99 -0.41
N LEU A 129 9.33 20.31 -0.21
CA LEU A 129 10.39 21.12 0.39
C LEU A 129 10.59 20.78 1.87
N SER A 130 9.52 20.81 2.67
CA SER A 130 9.62 20.49 4.11
C SER A 130 10.13 19.07 4.36
N ARG A 131 9.72 18.08 3.55
CA ARG A 131 10.24 16.70 3.64
C ARG A 131 11.73 16.61 3.29
N ARG A 132 12.17 17.26 2.22
CA ARG A 132 13.60 17.26 1.84
C ARG A 132 14.46 17.89 2.92
N PHE A 133 14.01 19.01 3.48
CA PHE A 133 14.68 19.65 4.61
C PHE A 133 14.81 18.69 5.80
N MET A 134 13.73 18.00 6.17
CA MET A 134 13.77 16.99 7.24
C MET A 134 14.79 15.86 6.93
N GLU A 135 14.78 15.32 5.71
CA GLU A 135 15.71 14.25 5.32
C GLU A 135 17.19 14.71 5.37
N GLU A 136 17.48 15.93 4.91
CA GLU A 136 18.81 16.54 4.93
C GLU A 136 19.28 16.85 6.35
N GLU A 137 18.40 17.38 7.19
CA GLU A 137 18.70 17.71 8.58
C GLU A 137 18.96 16.45 9.41
N MET A 138 18.13 15.42 9.25
CA MET A 138 18.36 14.11 9.86
C MET A 138 19.69 13.50 9.41
N TYR A 139 19.99 13.58 8.11
CA TYR A 139 21.25 13.11 7.57
C TYR A 139 22.44 13.82 8.23
N ARG A 140 22.40 15.15 8.31
CA ARG A 140 23.45 15.98 8.93
C ARG A 140 23.69 15.61 10.38
N GLN A 141 22.63 15.43 11.16
CA GLN A 141 22.75 15.05 12.58
C GLN A 141 23.31 13.63 12.76
N PHE A 142 22.83 12.66 11.98
CA PHE A 142 23.37 11.30 12.02
C PHE A 142 24.84 11.25 11.57
N ASP A 143 25.22 11.99 10.54
CA ASP A 143 26.60 12.04 10.08
C ASP A 143 27.51 12.63 11.16
N LYS A 144 27.10 13.76 11.77
CA LYS A 144 27.83 14.43 12.84
C LYS A 144 27.99 13.59 14.11
N TYR A 145 26.93 12.94 14.57
CA TYR A 145 26.91 12.30 15.89
C TYR A 145 27.13 10.79 15.83
N VAL A 146 26.66 10.10 14.79
CA VAL A 146 26.67 8.63 14.74
C VAL A 146 27.77 8.09 13.82
N ILE A 147 27.96 8.68 12.64
CA ILE A 147 28.90 8.16 11.63
C ILE A 147 30.32 8.69 11.87
N ASN A 148 30.46 10.00 12.06
CA ASN A 148 31.74 10.70 12.17
C ASN A 148 31.85 11.51 13.48
N PRO A 149 31.72 10.88 14.67
CA PRO A 149 31.71 11.59 15.95
C PRO A 149 33.01 12.36 16.24
N ALA A 150 34.13 12.00 15.61
CA ALA A 150 35.39 12.72 15.77
C ALA A 150 35.33 14.19 15.27
N GLN A 151 34.43 14.51 14.33
CA GLN A 151 34.24 15.87 13.84
C GLN A 151 33.46 16.76 14.82
N SER A 152 32.59 16.21 15.67
CA SER A 152 31.83 16.99 16.65
C SER A 152 32.67 17.43 17.86
N ASN A 153 33.70 16.65 18.21
CA ASN A 153 34.63 16.97 19.31
C ASN A 153 35.59 18.12 18.96
N ILE A 154 35.85 18.38 17.68
CA ILE A 154 36.76 19.47 17.26
C ILE A 154 36.08 20.85 17.38
N GLU A 155 34.77 20.94 17.14
CA GLU A 155 34.02 22.21 17.27
C GLU A 155 33.74 22.61 18.73
N THR A 156 33.80 21.66 19.68
CA THR A 156 33.50 21.91 21.10
C THR A 156 34.75 22.03 21.98
N HIS A 157 35.94 21.71 21.45
CA HIS A 157 37.20 21.76 22.20
C HIS A 157 37.85 23.15 22.33
N GLU A 158 37.28 24.23 21.79
CA GLU A 158 37.71 25.59 22.15
C GLU A 158 37.12 26.11 23.47
N ALA A 159 36.24 25.35 24.15
CA ALA A 159 35.45 25.91 25.25
C ALA A 159 35.61 25.31 26.65
N ASN A 160 36.19 24.12 26.90
CA ASN A 160 36.44 23.66 28.29
C ASN A 160 37.34 22.42 28.38
N GLU A 161 38.58 22.61 28.82
CA GLU A 161 39.58 21.56 29.09
C GLU A 161 39.39 20.89 30.47
N TYR A 162 38.37 21.27 31.24
CA TYR A 162 38.18 20.85 32.63
C TYR A 162 36.71 20.51 32.93
N GLN A 163 36.18 19.44 32.35
CA GLN A 163 35.03 18.65 32.88
C GLN A 163 34.69 17.49 31.92
N MET A 164 35.56 16.48 31.85
CA MET A 164 35.18 15.17 31.26
C MET A 164 34.80 14.19 32.37
N GLU A 165 33.71 14.47 33.07
CA GLU A 165 32.88 13.39 33.61
C GLU A 165 32.05 12.86 32.44
N TRP A 166 32.45 11.71 31.92
CA TRP A 166 31.78 11.02 30.81
C TRP A 166 30.36 10.60 31.21
N THR A 167 29.37 11.44 30.99
CA THR A 167 28.03 10.92 30.69
C THR A 167 28.10 10.30 29.30
N LEU A 168 28.28 8.97 29.26
CA LEU A 168 28.14 8.11 28.08
C LEU A 168 26.69 8.16 27.56
N ALA A 169 26.21 9.33 27.15
CA ALA A 169 25.01 9.41 26.34
C ALA A 169 25.31 8.70 25.02
N ASP A 170 24.47 7.76 24.62
CA ASP A 170 24.61 7.07 23.35
C ASP A 170 24.63 8.16 22.25
N PRO A 171 25.59 8.16 21.31
CA PRO A 171 25.65 9.19 20.27
C PRO A 171 24.34 9.38 19.49
N ILE A 172 23.47 8.36 19.44
CA ILE A 172 22.13 8.49 18.86
C ILE A 172 21.21 9.45 19.64
N ASP A 173 21.41 9.63 20.95
CA ASP A 173 20.59 10.51 21.78
C ASP A 173 20.77 11.99 21.45
N GLN A 174 21.87 12.34 20.76
CA GLN A 174 22.14 13.69 20.27
C GLN A 174 21.40 14.02 18.96
N VAL A 175 20.82 13.02 18.29
CA VAL A 175 20.00 13.21 17.09
C VAL A 175 18.56 13.53 17.51
N ASN A 176 18.04 14.69 17.12
CA ASN A 176 16.66 15.07 17.40
C ASN A 176 15.70 14.37 16.44
N ASN A 177 14.56 13.90 16.95
CA ASN A 177 13.49 13.45 16.06
C ASN A 177 12.80 14.68 15.44
N PRO A 178 12.36 14.61 14.16
CA PRO A 178 11.63 15.72 13.54
C PRO A 178 10.20 15.84 14.08
N HIS A 179 9.60 17.00 13.90
CA HIS A 179 8.18 17.23 14.16
C HIS A 179 7.39 17.25 12.86
N LYS A 180 6.18 16.69 12.91
CA LYS A 180 5.27 16.70 11.78
C LYS A 180 3.82 16.86 12.19
N ILE A 181 3.03 17.41 11.27
CA ILE A 181 1.57 17.40 11.36
C ILE A 181 0.96 16.84 10.08
N THR A 182 -0.25 16.32 10.21
CA THR A 182 -1.13 16.01 9.08
C THR A 182 -2.31 16.96 9.12
N VAL A 183 -2.53 17.72 8.05
CA VAL A 183 -3.64 18.65 7.87
C VAL A 183 -4.69 18.02 6.94
N ILE A 184 -5.94 18.00 7.38
CA ILE A 184 -7.08 17.61 6.55
C ILE A 184 -7.66 18.88 5.90
N ARG A 185 -7.49 19.00 4.58
CA ARG A 185 -7.85 20.19 3.81
C ARG A 185 -9.33 20.26 3.42
N ASN A 186 -10.03 19.13 3.47
CA ASN A 186 -11.46 19.02 3.16
C ASN A 186 -12.18 18.19 4.25
N PRO A 187 -12.27 18.71 5.48
CA PRO A 187 -12.80 17.98 6.64
C PRO A 187 -14.24 17.46 6.43
N GLU A 188 -15.07 18.22 5.71
CA GLU A 188 -16.44 17.84 5.34
C GLU A 188 -16.48 16.56 4.51
N VAL A 189 -15.56 16.39 3.55
CA VAL A 189 -15.50 15.19 2.71
C VAL A 189 -15.11 13.96 3.54
N LEU A 190 -14.18 14.12 4.50
CA LEU A 190 -13.81 13.05 5.42
C LEU A 190 -15.01 12.64 6.31
N GLN A 191 -15.74 13.61 6.86
CA GLN A 191 -16.95 13.36 7.66
C GLN A 191 -18.03 12.62 6.84
N GLU A 192 -18.35 13.11 5.64
CA GLU A 192 -19.30 12.48 4.75
C GLU A 192 -18.90 11.03 4.38
N LYS A 193 -17.60 10.78 4.20
CA LYS A 193 -17.07 9.45 3.86
C LYS A 193 -17.22 8.49 5.05
N ILE A 194 -16.88 8.95 6.26
CA ILE A 194 -17.08 8.20 7.51
C ILE A 194 -18.55 7.83 7.70
N GLU A 195 -19.46 8.80 7.58
CA GLU A 195 -20.89 8.57 7.74
C GLU A 195 -21.44 7.63 6.67
N GLY A 196 -21.02 7.80 5.41
CA GLY A 196 -21.39 6.94 4.31
C GLY A 196 -21.04 5.47 4.58
N TYR A 197 -19.81 5.18 4.97
CA TYR A 197 -19.39 3.82 5.30
C TYR A 197 -20.13 3.23 6.49
N ARG A 198 -20.53 4.04 7.46
CA ARG A 198 -21.36 3.58 8.59
C ARG A 198 -22.76 3.21 8.18
N ARG A 199 -23.40 4.03 7.33
CA ARG A 199 -24.73 3.70 6.76
C ARG A 199 -24.67 2.37 6.00
N LEU A 200 -23.63 2.17 5.18
CA LEU A 200 -23.39 0.89 4.50
C LEU A 200 -23.20 -0.27 5.49
N LYS A 201 -22.38 -0.10 6.52
CA LYS A 201 -22.15 -1.14 7.54
C LYS A 201 -23.43 -1.52 8.29
N ALA A 202 -24.28 -0.55 8.62
CA ALA A 202 -25.58 -0.79 9.24
C ALA A 202 -26.53 -1.52 8.29
N PHE A 203 -26.61 -1.05 7.03
CA PHE A 203 -27.38 -1.69 5.97
C PHE A 203 -26.97 -3.16 5.79
N TYR A 204 -25.67 -3.45 5.61
CA TYR A 204 -25.20 -4.83 5.43
C TYR A 204 -25.42 -5.73 6.65
N ARG A 205 -25.41 -5.18 7.88
CA ARG A 205 -25.77 -5.95 9.08
C ARG A 205 -27.24 -6.37 9.05
N GLN A 206 -28.13 -5.45 8.71
CA GLN A 206 -29.55 -5.75 8.58
C GLN A 206 -29.80 -6.73 7.44
N GLU A 207 -29.13 -6.54 6.31
CA GLU A 207 -29.31 -7.37 5.13
C GLU A 207 -28.81 -8.82 5.35
N ILE A 208 -27.72 -9.00 6.10
CA ILE A 208 -27.29 -10.33 6.56
C ILE A 208 -28.39 -11.02 7.40
N LYS A 209 -29.08 -10.27 8.26
CA LYS A 209 -30.19 -10.80 9.07
C LYS A 209 -31.37 -11.21 8.16
N ASN A 210 -31.78 -10.31 7.27
CA ASN A 210 -32.87 -10.55 6.31
C ASN A 210 -32.59 -11.80 5.45
N LEU A 211 -31.37 -11.95 4.92
CA LEU A 211 -30.99 -13.09 4.08
C LEU A 211 -30.96 -14.40 4.87
N ARG A 212 -30.56 -14.38 6.14
CA ARG A 212 -30.63 -15.57 7.02
C ARG A 212 -32.07 -15.98 7.30
N GLU A 213 -32.95 -15.02 7.56
CA GLU A 213 -34.39 -15.27 7.73
C GLU A 213 -34.99 -15.86 6.46
N LYS A 214 -34.69 -15.28 5.29
CA LYS A 214 -35.11 -15.81 3.99
C LYS A 214 -34.63 -17.25 3.73
N ILE A 215 -33.38 -17.56 4.07
CA ILE A 215 -32.86 -18.94 3.99
C ILE A 215 -33.71 -19.89 4.86
N ASN A 216 -34.02 -19.49 6.09
CA ASN A 216 -34.82 -20.30 7.01
C ASN A 216 -36.27 -20.47 6.52
N GLU A 217 -36.86 -19.44 5.93
CA GLU A 217 -38.22 -19.48 5.36
C GLU A 217 -38.27 -20.39 4.12
N SER A 218 -37.34 -20.23 3.18
CA SER A 218 -37.23 -21.10 2.01
C SER A 218 -36.97 -22.56 2.40
N HIS A 219 -36.25 -22.82 3.51
CA HIS A 219 -36.10 -24.16 4.08
C HIS A 219 -37.42 -24.79 4.53
N LYS A 220 -38.37 -24.00 5.06
CA LYS A 220 -39.68 -24.52 5.50
C LYS A 220 -40.56 -24.98 4.34
N VAL A 221 -40.35 -24.42 3.16
CA VAL A 221 -41.13 -24.71 1.94
C VAL A 221 -40.37 -25.54 0.90
N ASN A 222 -39.17 -26.05 1.25
CA ASN A 222 -38.29 -26.81 0.36
C ASN A 222 -37.92 -26.09 -0.96
N ASP A 223 -37.83 -24.76 -0.94
CA ASP A 223 -37.40 -23.96 -2.09
C ASP A 223 -35.86 -23.93 -2.19
N PHE A 224 -35.29 -25.01 -2.74
CA PHE A 224 -33.85 -25.15 -2.91
C PHE A 224 -33.23 -24.06 -3.80
N GLU A 225 -33.95 -23.58 -4.81
CA GLU A 225 -33.46 -22.50 -5.66
C GLU A 225 -33.34 -21.19 -4.88
N GLY A 226 -34.39 -20.84 -4.11
CA GLY A 226 -34.38 -19.67 -3.25
C GLY A 226 -33.30 -19.72 -2.17
N ILE A 227 -33.08 -20.90 -1.57
CA ILE A 227 -32.01 -21.13 -0.58
C ILE A 227 -30.64 -20.85 -1.19
N ASN A 228 -30.35 -21.41 -2.37
CA ASN A 228 -29.05 -21.28 -3.03
C ASN A 228 -28.77 -19.83 -3.43
N THR A 229 -29.76 -19.15 -4.03
CA THR A 229 -29.66 -17.73 -4.36
C THR A 229 -29.44 -16.86 -3.11
N ALA A 230 -30.17 -17.12 -2.03
CA ALA A 230 -30.03 -16.36 -0.78
C ALA A 230 -28.67 -16.59 -0.10
N LYS A 231 -28.13 -17.82 -0.14
CA LYS A 231 -26.78 -18.14 0.36
C LYS A 231 -25.69 -17.41 -0.44
N ALA A 232 -25.81 -17.38 -1.77
CA ALA A 232 -24.87 -16.66 -2.63
C ALA A 232 -24.91 -15.13 -2.37
N LYS A 233 -26.11 -14.54 -2.27
CA LYS A 233 -26.27 -13.12 -1.86
C LYS A 233 -25.67 -12.86 -0.49
N LEU A 234 -25.86 -13.76 0.47
CA LEU A 234 -25.29 -13.64 1.82
C LEU A 234 -23.76 -13.64 1.79
N ALA A 235 -23.14 -14.45 0.94
CA ALA A 235 -21.68 -14.46 0.76
C ALA A 235 -21.18 -13.10 0.22
N ILE A 236 -21.84 -12.55 -0.80
CA ILE A 236 -21.53 -11.23 -1.35
C ILE A 236 -21.66 -10.13 -0.29
N VAL A 237 -22.77 -10.06 0.45
CA VAL A 237 -22.95 -9.01 1.49
C VAL A 237 -21.87 -9.11 2.56
N LYS A 238 -21.41 -10.32 2.90
CA LYS A 238 -20.29 -10.50 3.84
C LYS A 238 -18.98 -9.93 3.30
N ILE A 239 -18.68 -10.15 2.01
CA ILE A 239 -17.50 -9.56 1.33
C ILE A 239 -17.56 -8.03 1.40
N TYR A 240 -18.68 -7.42 1.02
CA TYR A 240 -18.86 -5.96 1.09
C TYR A 240 -18.73 -5.42 2.51
N LYS A 241 -19.31 -6.13 3.49
CA LYS A 241 -19.19 -5.75 4.90
C LYS A 241 -17.74 -5.81 5.38
N ARG A 242 -16.96 -6.83 4.99
CA ARG A 242 -15.52 -6.89 5.29
C ARG A 242 -14.80 -5.70 4.67
N GLN A 243 -15.02 -5.43 3.39
CA GLN A 243 -14.39 -4.33 2.69
C GLN A 243 -14.73 -2.97 3.31
N VAL A 244 -16.00 -2.72 3.66
CA VAL A 244 -16.39 -1.49 4.39
C VAL A 244 -15.70 -1.37 5.73
N ASN A 245 -15.47 -2.47 6.47
CA ASN A 245 -14.72 -2.38 7.72
C ASN A 245 -13.25 -1.99 7.48
N VAL A 246 -12.62 -2.51 6.42
CA VAL A 246 -11.25 -2.13 6.02
C VAL A 246 -11.23 -0.64 5.66
N LEU A 247 -12.12 -0.20 4.77
CA LEU A 247 -12.22 1.21 4.37
C LEU A 247 -12.48 2.15 5.56
N ILE A 248 -13.30 1.76 6.55
CA ILE A 248 -13.47 2.55 7.78
C ILE A 248 -12.18 2.63 8.59
N SER A 249 -11.45 1.51 8.72
CA SER A 249 -10.20 1.49 9.46
C SER A 249 -9.13 2.37 8.81
N GLU A 250 -9.10 2.46 7.48
CA GLU A 250 -8.16 3.31 6.71
C GLU A 250 -8.38 4.79 7.01
N LEU A 251 -9.61 5.19 7.33
CA LEU A 251 -9.93 6.58 7.68
C LEU A 251 -9.50 6.97 9.11
N TYR A 252 -9.07 6.02 9.95
CA TYR A 252 -8.85 6.30 11.37
C TYR A 252 -7.72 7.31 11.60
N ALA A 253 -6.61 7.18 10.88
CA ALA A 253 -5.50 8.13 10.99
C ALA A 253 -5.89 9.54 10.56
N SER A 254 -6.62 9.68 9.45
CA SER A 254 -7.14 10.98 9.00
C SER A 254 -8.16 11.56 10.01
N ALA A 255 -8.94 10.71 10.68
CA ALA A 255 -9.86 11.15 11.74
C ALA A 255 -9.12 11.64 13.00
N VAL A 256 -8.01 10.98 13.40
CA VAL A 256 -7.10 11.47 14.45
C VAL A 256 -6.51 12.82 14.06
N ALA A 257 -6.03 12.97 12.83
CA ALA A 257 -5.47 14.22 12.32
C ALA A 257 -6.51 15.35 12.35
N LEU A 258 -7.73 15.09 11.89
CA LEU A 258 -8.83 16.05 11.93
C LEU A 258 -9.18 16.47 13.37
N GLN A 259 -9.16 15.53 14.32
CA GLN A 259 -9.41 15.86 15.72
C GLN A 259 -8.33 16.76 16.30
N LYS A 260 -7.04 16.47 16.06
CA LYS A 260 -5.92 17.33 16.50
C LYS A 260 -6.01 18.73 15.89
N GLN A 261 -6.38 18.80 14.61
CA GLN A 261 -6.65 20.06 13.91
C GLN A 261 -7.82 20.82 14.58
N GLY A 262 -8.91 20.14 14.92
CA GLY A 262 -10.06 20.74 15.61
C GLY A 262 -9.72 21.27 17.01
N GLN A 263 -9.00 20.47 17.81
CA GLN A 263 -8.52 20.88 19.14
C GLN A 263 -7.68 22.15 19.07
N THR A 264 -6.76 22.23 18.09
CA THR A 264 -5.91 23.41 17.90
C THR A 264 -6.69 24.64 17.46
N GLN A 265 -7.74 24.45 16.64
CA GLN A 265 -8.60 25.54 16.17
C GLN A 265 -9.73 25.92 17.14
N GLY A 266 -9.92 25.19 18.25
CA GLY A 266 -11.12 25.32 19.10
C GLY A 266 -12.43 24.92 18.40
N LYS A 267 -12.37 24.09 17.34
CA LYS A 267 -13.53 23.58 16.62
C LYS A 267 -13.83 22.13 17.01
N ASP A 268 -15.06 21.84 17.41
CA ASP A 268 -15.53 20.46 17.53
C ASP A 268 -16.00 19.98 16.15
N TYR A 269 -15.11 19.31 15.43
CA TYR A 269 -15.54 18.50 14.29
C TYR A 269 -16.39 17.36 14.84
N ASN A 270 -17.69 17.35 14.51
CA ASN A 270 -18.64 16.36 14.97
C ASN A 270 -18.32 14.95 14.40
N LEU A 271 -17.25 14.34 14.90
CA LEU A 271 -16.93 12.95 14.71
C LEU A 271 -17.79 12.18 15.71
N ASP A 272 -18.86 11.54 15.21
CA ASP A 272 -19.88 10.85 15.99
C ASP A 272 -19.28 9.84 17.00
N SER A 273 -20.06 9.58 18.07
CA SER A 273 -19.71 8.77 19.22
C SER A 273 -19.28 7.31 18.96
N SER A 274 -19.34 6.74 17.76
CA SER A 274 -18.69 5.45 17.46
C SER A 274 -17.20 5.59 17.08
N PHE A 275 -16.76 6.82 16.85
CA PHE A 275 -15.38 7.27 17.02
C PHE A 275 -15.19 7.82 18.46
N THR A 276 -16.03 7.52 19.47
CA THR A 276 -15.86 8.01 20.86
C THR A 276 -14.47 7.77 21.44
N GLY A 277 -13.75 6.73 20.99
CA GLY A 277 -12.34 6.57 21.30
C GLY A 277 -11.52 7.83 20.98
N LEU A 278 -11.84 8.52 19.88
CA LEU A 278 -11.36 9.87 19.51
C LEU A 278 -11.63 10.89 20.62
N LYS A 279 -12.89 11.10 20.98
CA LYS A 279 -13.26 12.06 22.05
C LYS A 279 -12.68 11.70 23.44
N LEU A 280 -12.24 10.46 23.65
CA LEU A 280 -11.63 9.97 24.89
C LEU A 280 -10.09 9.96 24.89
N PHE A 281 -9.42 10.39 23.81
CA PHE A 281 -7.96 10.47 23.75
C PHE A 281 -7.42 11.62 24.60
N LYS A 282 -7.33 11.36 25.90
CA LYS A 282 -6.55 12.21 26.82
C LYS A 282 -5.04 11.96 26.68
N ASP A 283 -4.63 10.80 26.15
CA ASP A 283 -3.22 10.42 26.02
C ASP A 283 -2.85 9.82 24.65
N ARG A 284 -1.59 10.05 24.26
CA ARG A 284 -0.96 9.60 23.01
C ARG A 284 -0.91 8.07 22.88
N HIS A 285 -0.61 7.38 23.97
CA HIS A 285 -0.49 5.92 24.00
C HIS A 285 -1.78 5.21 23.59
N THR A 286 -2.94 5.72 24.02
CA THR A 286 -4.24 5.13 23.66
C THR A 286 -4.56 5.29 22.17
N VAL A 287 -4.16 6.42 21.56
CA VAL A 287 -4.27 6.64 20.11
C VAL A 287 -3.44 5.62 19.35
N GLN A 288 -2.17 5.46 19.72
CA GLN A 288 -1.26 4.57 19.01
C GLN A 288 -1.65 3.11 19.15
N ARG A 289 -2.02 2.67 20.36
CA ARG A 289 -2.55 1.32 20.58
C ARG A 289 -3.75 1.03 19.68
N LEU A 290 -4.63 2.01 19.49
CA LEU A 290 -5.81 1.82 18.66
C LEU A 290 -5.48 1.87 17.16
N LEU A 291 -4.62 2.78 16.70
CA LEU A 291 -4.12 2.79 15.33
C LEU A 291 -3.46 1.44 15.00
N ALA A 292 -2.66 0.89 15.92
CA ALA A 292 -2.06 -0.43 15.76
C ALA A 292 -3.08 -1.57 15.75
N ARG A 293 -4.25 -1.42 16.40
CA ARG A 293 -5.35 -2.39 16.25
C ARG A 293 -5.98 -2.29 14.85
N PHE A 294 -6.11 -1.10 14.30
CA PHE A 294 -6.64 -0.90 12.95
C PHE A 294 -5.68 -1.36 11.87
N ASP A 295 -4.39 -1.07 12.01
CA ASP A 295 -3.33 -1.59 11.15
C ASP A 295 -3.35 -3.13 11.11
N ARG A 296 -3.42 -3.77 12.28
CA ARG A 296 -3.60 -5.22 12.42
C ARG A 296 -4.88 -5.74 11.79
N PHE A 297 -5.97 -4.98 11.88
CA PHE A 297 -7.22 -5.32 11.20
C PHE A 297 -7.08 -5.22 9.67
N GLN A 298 -6.34 -4.24 9.16
CA GLN A 298 -6.11 -4.02 7.73
C GLN A 298 -5.18 -5.06 7.13
N HIS A 299 -4.04 -5.31 7.74
CA HIS A 299 -2.98 -6.13 7.15
C HIS A 299 -2.94 -7.56 7.70
N GLY A 300 -3.54 -7.80 8.87
CA GLY A 300 -3.57 -9.09 9.54
C GLY A 300 -2.49 -9.22 10.60
N THR A 301 -2.58 -10.29 11.40
CA THR A 301 -1.72 -10.52 12.57
C THR A 301 -1.21 -11.95 12.63
N GLY A 302 -0.03 -12.16 13.21
CA GLY A 302 0.39 -13.48 13.70
C GLY A 302 -0.17 -13.85 15.08
N GLY A 303 -0.82 -12.90 15.77
CA GLY A 303 -1.47 -13.05 17.07
C GLY A 303 -1.74 -11.70 17.76
N GLU A 304 -2.41 -11.69 18.91
CA GLU A 304 -2.68 -10.45 19.66
C GLU A 304 -1.41 -9.77 20.21
N SER A 305 -0.36 -10.56 20.50
CA SER A 305 0.93 -10.11 21.05
C SER A 305 2.06 -10.08 20.03
N GLN A 306 1.85 -10.54 18.79
CA GLN A 306 2.88 -10.63 17.75
C GLN A 306 2.41 -9.95 16.45
N PRO A 307 2.81 -8.68 16.22
CA PRO A 307 2.40 -7.93 15.04
C PRO A 307 3.07 -8.45 13.75
N VAL A 308 4.22 -9.13 13.88
CA VAL A 308 4.87 -9.90 12.81
C VAL A 308 4.66 -11.39 13.10
N SER A 309 4.25 -12.17 12.10
CA SER A 309 4.04 -13.60 12.29
C SER A 309 5.34 -14.39 12.20
N GLN A 310 5.40 -15.53 12.90
CA GLN A 310 6.56 -16.42 12.90
C GLN A 310 6.94 -16.89 11.49
N SER A 311 5.95 -17.11 10.61
CA SER A 311 6.17 -17.48 9.22
C SER A 311 6.89 -16.36 8.43
N LEU A 312 6.55 -15.09 8.67
CA LEU A 312 7.23 -13.97 8.04
C LEU A 312 8.64 -13.76 8.60
N GLU A 313 8.84 -13.95 9.91
CA GLU A 313 10.18 -13.94 10.50
C GLU A 313 11.06 -15.08 9.97
N ALA A 314 10.50 -16.29 9.83
CA ALA A 314 11.19 -17.44 9.28
C ALA A 314 11.53 -17.23 7.79
N LEU A 315 10.60 -16.67 7.02
CA LEU A 315 10.82 -16.28 5.63
C LEU A 315 11.98 -15.28 5.56
N ALA A 316 11.92 -14.21 6.34
CA ALA A 316 12.98 -13.21 6.41
C ALA A 316 14.35 -13.81 6.78
N LYS A 317 14.40 -14.65 7.81
CA LYS A 317 15.64 -15.34 8.26
C LYS A 317 16.20 -16.29 7.20
N SER A 318 15.34 -17.00 6.45
CA SER A 318 15.80 -17.90 5.40
C SER A 318 16.41 -17.14 4.22
N LEU A 319 15.95 -15.91 3.99
CA LEU A 319 16.39 -15.05 2.88
C LEU A 319 17.61 -14.19 3.23
N ASP A 320 17.83 -13.90 4.51
CA ASP A 320 19.07 -13.26 4.98
C ASP A 320 20.31 -14.18 4.76
N LYS A 321 20.08 -15.51 4.66
CA LYS A 321 21.15 -16.51 4.46
C LYS A 321 21.53 -16.74 3.00
N SER A 322 20.73 -16.29 2.02
CA SER A 322 21.11 -16.38 0.61
C SER A 322 22.10 -15.26 0.29
N ASN A 323 23.39 -15.55 0.49
CA ASN A 323 24.49 -14.68 0.09
C ASN A 323 24.31 -14.24 -1.37
N LEU A 324 24.03 -12.94 -1.57
CA LEU A 324 23.99 -12.29 -2.87
C LEU A 324 25.40 -12.29 -3.48
N VAL A 325 25.76 -13.37 -4.17
CA VAL A 325 26.91 -13.32 -5.08
C VAL A 325 26.50 -12.41 -6.23
N ASN A 326 26.96 -11.17 -6.16
CA ASN A 326 26.66 -10.09 -7.08
C ASN A 326 27.22 -10.38 -8.49
N LYS A 327 26.49 -11.17 -9.29
CA LYS A 327 26.70 -11.27 -10.75
C LYS A 327 26.14 -10.05 -11.50
N GLU A 328 25.60 -9.05 -10.79
CA GLU A 328 24.94 -7.86 -11.35
C GLU A 328 25.85 -7.00 -12.23
N GLU A 329 27.18 -7.03 -12.04
CA GLU A 329 28.10 -6.13 -12.73
C GLU A 329 28.09 -6.28 -14.25
N GLY A 330 27.86 -7.50 -14.76
CA GLY A 330 27.91 -7.79 -16.19
C GLY A 330 26.77 -7.22 -17.03
N TYR A 331 25.70 -6.70 -16.42
CA TYR A 331 24.53 -6.17 -17.15
C TYR A 331 24.24 -4.68 -16.86
N LYS A 332 24.99 -4.04 -15.95
CA LYS A 332 24.77 -2.64 -15.55
C LYS A 332 24.96 -1.65 -16.70
N GLN A 333 25.83 -1.97 -17.65
CA GLN A 333 26.16 -1.13 -18.79
C GLN A 333 25.04 -1.06 -19.84
N TYR A 334 24.15 -2.07 -19.90
CA TYR A 334 23.06 -2.09 -20.86
C TYR A 334 21.87 -1.30 -20.32
N LYS A 335 21.64 -0.12 -20.89
CA LYS A 335 20.55 0.78 -20.53
C LYS A 335 19.44 0.74 -21.59
N VAL A 336 18.21 0.83 -21.12
CA VAL A 336 16.97 0.91 -21.90
C VAL A 336 16.35 2.26 -21.61
N ASN A 337 16.12 3.06 -22.65
CA ASN A 337 15.44 4.34 -22.53
C ASN A 337 13.91 4.21 -22.64
N ALA A 338 13.18 5.31 -22.42
CA ALA A 338 11.72 5.33 -22.49
C ALA A 338 11.12 4.79 -23.81
N PHE A 339 11.75 5.12 -24.95
CA PHE A 339 11.27 4.71 -26.27
C PHE A 339 11.47 3.22 -26.53
N GLN A 340 12.63 2.68 -26.16
CA GLN A 340 12.90 1.24 -26.23
C GLN A 340 11.99 0.45 -25.29
N LEU A 341 11.77 0.96 -24.06
CA LEU A 341 10.84 0.35 -23.13
C LEU A 341 9.42 0.33 -23.69
N LYS A 342 8.98 1.45 -24.28
CA LYS A 342 7.68 1.54 -24.95
C LYS A 342 7.53 0.49 -26.05
N GLU A 343 8.51 0.39 -26.94
CA GLU A 343 8.51 -0.61 -28.03
C GLU A 343 8.34 -2.04 -27.48
N TRP A 344 9.13 -2.39 -26.45
CA TRP A 344 9.07 -3.73 -25.84
C TRP A 344 7.71 -4.02 -25.24
N ILE A 345 7.12 -3.06 -24.53
CA ILE A 345 5.79 -3.19 -23.93
C ILE A 345 4.73 -3.34 -25.03
N GLU A 346 4.78 -2.55 -26.11
CA GLU A 346 3.83 -2.64 -27.22
C GLU A 346 3.89 -4.01 -27.91
N ILE A 347 5.08 -4.60 -28.07
CA ILE A 347 5.26 -5.95 -28.61
C ILE A 347 4.57 -6.99 -27.73
N VAL A 348 4.79 -6.93 -26.41
CA VAL A 348 4.17 -7.86 -25.47
C VAL A 348 2.66 -7.71 -25.48
N LEU A 349 2.14 -6.47 -25.42
CA LEU A 349 0.71 -6.20 -25.48
C LEU A 349 0.11 -6.69 -26.80
N LYS A 350 0.82 -6.59 -27.92
CA LYS A 350 0.36 -7.11 -29.21
C LYS A 350 0.27 -8.64 -29.21
N GLU A 351 1.25 -9.35 -28.64
CA GLU A 351 1.22 -10.82 -28.53
C GLU A 351 0.09 -11.30 -27.59
N TYR A 352 -0.29 -10.48 -26.60
CA TYR A 352 -1.44 -10.74 -25.73
C TYR A 352 -2.80 -10.32 -26.34
N ASP A 353 -2.81 -9.72 -27.53
CA ASP A 353 -3.98 -9.09 -28.16
C ASP A 353 -4.61 -7.95 -27.31
N LEU A 354 -3.77 -7.27 -26.53
CA LEU A 354 -4.14 -6.21 -25.61
C LEU A 354 -3.70 -4.80 -26.06
N LEU A 355 -2.94 -4.67 -27.15
CA LEU A 355 -2.49 -3.37 -27.66
C LEU A 355 -3.62 -2.62 -28.39
N SER A 356 -3.87 -1.37 -27.99
CA SER A 356 -4.82 -0.47 -28.64
C SER A 356 -4.33 -0.04 -30.02
N LYS A 357 -5.26 0.07 -30.97
CA LYS A 357 -5.00 0.64 -32.31
C LYS A 357 -4.87 2.17 -32.30
N TYR A 358 -5.38 2.81 -31.24
CA TYR A 358 -5.30 4.26 -31.06
C TYR A 358 -3.97 4.62 -30.40
N SER A 359 -3.25 5.60 -30.95
CA SER A 359 -2.01 6.15 -30.38
C SER A 359 -2.24 7.38 -29.51
N ASP A 360 -3.32 8.11 -29.77
CA ASP A 360 -3.57 9.40 -29.13
C ASP A 360 -4.05 9.19 -27.68
N TYR A 361 -3.44 9.94 -26.77
CA TYR A 361 -3.76 9.91 -25.35
C TYR A 361 -4.23 11.28 -24.88
N ASP A 362 -5.44 11.30 -24.35
CA ASP A 362 -5.99 12.41 -23.59
C ASP A 362 -5.86 12.11 -22.09
N SER A 363 -5.18 12.99 -21.35
CA SER A 363 -5.04 12.83 -19.90
C SER A 363 -6.35 12.96 -19.15
N ASP A 364 -7.32 13.67 -19.74
CA ASP A 364 -8.57 14.07 -19.09
C ASP A 364 -9.72 13.11 -19.39
N ARG A 365 -9.52 12.13 -20.28
CA ARG A 365 -10.53 11.10 -20.57
C ARG A 365 -10.82 10.25 -19.34
N GLU A 366 -12.09 9.90 -19.11
CA GLU A 366 -12.47 9.15 -17.92
C GLU A 366 -12.19 7.64 -18.00
N GLY A 367 -12.10 7.08 -19.21
CA GLY A 367 -12.06 5.64 -19.46
C GLY A 367 -10.98 5.19 -20.48
N PRO A 368 -11.05 3.95 -20.96
CA PRO A 368 -10.14 3.42 -21.96
C PRO A 368 -10.37 4.07 -23.34
N ALA A 369 -9.48 3.76 -24.30
CA ALA A 369 -9.73 4.06 -25.71
C ALA A 369 -10.94 3.25 -26.25
N ASP A 370 -11.48 3.63 -27.41
CA ASP A 370 -12.73 3.05 -27.96
C ASP A 370 -12.66 1.52 -28.18
N ASP A 371 -11.47 0.97 -28.42
CA ASP A 371 -11.27 -0.47 -28.59
C ASP A 371 -11.10 -1.23 -27.25
N ASN A 372 -11.18 -0.51 -26.13
CA ASN A 372 -11.02 -1.03 -24.77
C ASN A 372 -9.70 -1.79 -24.54
N LYS A 373 -8.65 -1.42 -25.28
CA LYS A 373 -7.31 -1.99 -25.18
C LYS A 373 -6.31 -1.02 -24.56
N TRP A 374 -5.11 -1.53 -24.26
CA TRP A 374 -4.07 -0.82 -23.55
C TRP A 374 -3.22 0.06 -24.48
N GLN A 375 -2.92 1.27 -24.03
CA GLN A 375 -1.98 2.18 -24.70
C GLN A 375 -0.71 2.38 -23.88
N VAL A 376 0.40 2.67 -24.56
CA VAL A 376 1.69 2.98 -23.92
C VAL A 376 2.06 4.44 -24.19
N VAL A 377 2.17 5.23 -23.13
CA VAL A 377 2.31 6.69 -23.22
C VAL A 377 3.58 7.16 -22.53
N ILE A 378 4.39 7.93 -23.25
CA ILE A 378 5.57 8.60 -22.71
C ILE A 378 5.19 10.05 -22.40
N SER A 379 5.55 10.56 -21.23
CA SER A 379 5.38 11.97 -20.88
C SER A 379 6.36 12.43 -19.80
N ASN A 380 6.83 13.68 -19.90
CA ASN A 380 7.58 14.35 -18.83
C ASN A 380 6.75 14.61 -17.56
N LYS A 381 5.42 14.53 -17.64
CA LYS A 381 4.53 14.69 -16.47
C LYS A 381 4.56 13.47 -15.55
N PHE A 382 5.00 12.32 -16.05
CA PHE A 382 5.09 11.09 -15.26
C PHE A 382 6.42 11.03 -14.52
N LYS A 383 6.40 10.52 -13.29
CA LYS A 383 7.61 10.37 -12.46
C LYS A 383 8.18 8.95 -12.49
N ASN A 384 7.32 7.96 -12.67
CA ASN A 384 7.66 6.53 -12.65
C ASN A 384 6.85 5.80 -13.71
N VAL A 385 7.30 4.59 -14.07
CA VAL A 385 6.47 3.66 -14.83
C VAL A 385 5.30 3.23 -13.96
N SER A 386 4.08 3.19 -14.53
CA SER A 386 2.89 2.77 -13.78
C SER A 386 1.75 2.36 -14.71
N VAL A 387 0.86 1.51 -14.20
CA VAL A 387 -0.36 1.08 -14.88
C VAL A 387 -1.55 1.89 -14.36
N ASN A 388 -2.30 2.51 -15.28
CA ASN A 388 -3.62 3.10 -15.00
C ASN A 388 -4.70 2.21 -15.61
N SER A 389 -5.34 1.40 -14.77
CA SER A 389 -6.37 0.47 -15.22
C SER A 389 -7.64 1.12 -15.72
N LYS A 390 -8.05 2.26 -15.14
CA LYS A 390 -9.27 2.96 -15.52
C LYS A 390 -9.20 3.46 -16.96
N GLN A 391 -8.06 4.05 -17.33
CA GLN A 391 -7.81 4.52 -18.69
C GLN A 391 -7.19 3.44 -19.60
N LYS A 392 -6.85 2.26 -19.07
CA LYS A 392 -5.99 1.25 -19.71
C LYS A 392 -4.74 1.86 -20.36
N VAL A 393 -3.93 2.55 -19.56
CA VAL A 393 -2.68 3.18 -20.02
C VAL A 393 -1.50 2.75 -19.17
N ILE A 394 -0.41 2.37 -19.83
CA ILE A 394 0.91 2.21 -19.21
C ILE A 394 1.67 3.52 -19.41
N LYS A 395 1.97 4.18 -18.30
CA LYS A 395 2.63 5.50 -18.27
C LYS A 395 4.12 5.29 -18.11
N ILE A 396 4.93 5.93 -18.95
CA ILE A 396 6.40 5.88 -18.90
C ILE A 396 6.94 7.30 -18.79
N PRO A 397 7.83 7.61 -17.81
CA PRO A 397 8.44 8.92 -17.74
C PRO A 397 9.41 9.11 -18.91
N GLU A 398 9.40 10.28 -19.54
CA GLU A 398 10.32 10.60 -20.64
C GLU A 398 11.80 10.46 -20.23
N SER A 399 12.09 10.71 -18.95
CA SER A 399 13.42 10.56 -18.34
C SER A 399 13.79 9.11 -17.99
N TYR A 400 12.98 8.11 -18.34
CA TYR A 400 13.28 6.71 -18.01
C TYR A 400 14.61 6.25 -18.61
N GLN A 401 15.49 5.74 -17.74
CA GLN A 401 16.75 5.10 -18.12
C GLN A 401 17.09 3.97 -17.14
N GLY A 402 16.52 2.79 -17.38
CA GLY A 402 16.74 1.59 -16.57
C GLY A 402 17.87 0.72 -17.14
N SER A 403 18.62 0.01 -16.29
CA SER A 403 19.42 -1.13 -16.77
C SER A 403 18.51 -2.29 -17.16
N ILE A 404 18.99 -3.25 -17.96
CA ILE A 404 18.15 -4.40 -18.37
C ILE A 404 17.75 -5.31 -17.20
N ALA A 405 18.67 -5.58 -16.26
CA ALA A 405 18.56 -6.69 -15.30
C ALA A 405 18.50 -6.30 -13.81
N PHE A 406 18.90 -5.08 -13.47
CA PHE A 406 19.16 -4.70 -12.08
C PHE A 406 17.90 -4.73 -11.20
N LEU A 407 18.08 -4.90 -9.89
CA LEU A 407 16.96 -5.06 -8.95
C LEU A 407 16.62 -3.79 -8.18
N ASN A 408 17.56 -2.87 -8.00
CA ASN A 408 17.31 -1.65 -7.23
C ASN A 408 18.14 -0.45 -7.71
N PRO A 409 17.64 0.35 -8.68
CA PRO A 409 16.27 0.32 -9.20
C PRO A 409 15.98 -0.89 -10.11
N VAL A 410 14.71 -1.32 -10.14
CA VAL A 410 14.24 -2.42 -10.98
C VAL A 410 14.54 -2.13 -12.45
N GLY A 411 15.17 -3.08 -13.11
CA GLY A 411 15.60 -3.01 -14.50
C GLY A 411 14.43 -3.19 -15.46
N ALA A 412 14.65 -2.88 -16.73
CA ALA A 412 13.61 -2.88 -17.75
C ALA A 412 12.92 -4.24 -17.90
N ILE A 413 13.65 -5.36 -17.90
CA ILE A 413 13.05 -6.69 -18.12
C ILE A 413 12.16 -7.10 -16.92
N PRO A 414 12.65 -7.11 -15.67
CA PRO A 414 11.81 -7.41 -14.51
C PRO A 414 10.64 -6.43 -14.36
N LEU A 415 10.84 -5.15 -14.71
CA LEU A 415 9.77 -4.14 -14.69
C LEU A 415 8.64 -4.47 -15.66
N ILE A 416 8.95 -4.93 -16.88
CA ILE A 416 7.91 -5.33 -17.85
C ILE A 416 7.14 -6.55 -17.32
N ASP A 417 7.83 -7.54 -16.75
CA ASP A 417 7.14 -8.70 -16.16
C ASP A 417 6.25 -8.30 -14.98
N HIS A 418 6.69 -7.34 -14.16
CA HIS A 418 5.94 -6.78 -13.04
C HIS A 418 4.70 -6.02 -13.52
N GLU A 419 4.88 -4.99 -14.35
CA GLU A 419 3.79 -4.08 -14.76
C GLU A 419 2.87 -4.72 -15.82
N VAL A 420 3.44 -5.35 -16.85
CA VAL A 420 2.68 -5.93 -17.96
C VAL A 420 2.30 -7.38 -17.67
N GLY A 421 3.26 -8.20 -17.24
CA GLY A 421 3.03 -9.61 -17.00
C GLY A 421 2.04 -9.88 -15.86
N ALA A 422 2.07 -9.06 -14.81
CA ALA A 422 1.12 -9.14 -13.70
C ALA A 422 0.02 -8.09 -13.78
N HIS A 423 0.31 -6.79 -13.56
CA HIS A 423 -0.77 -5.82 -13.34
C HIS A 423 -1.74 -5.66 -14.51
N VAL A 424 -1.25 -5.55 -15.75
CA VAL A 424 -2.11 -5.49 -16.94
C VAL A 424 -3.02 -6.73 -17.05
N VAL A 425 -2.43 -7.92 -16.95
CA VAL A 425 -3.17 -9.19 -17.02
C VAL A 425 -4.18 -9.32 -15.87
N GLN A 426 -3.79 -8.93 -14.65
CA GLN A 426 -4.66 -8.89 -13.49
C GLN A 426 -5.87 -7.98 -13.70
N HIS A 427 -5.69 -6.81 -14.32
CA HIS A 427 -6.77 -5.88 -14.59
C HIS A 427 -7.75 -6.42 -15.65
N ASP A 428 -7.26 -7.05 -16.71
CA ASP A 428 -8.16 -7.69 -17.68
C ASP A 428 -8.88 -8.91 -17.08
N ASN A 429 -8.22 -9.64 -16.17
CA ASN A 429 -8.88 -10.73 -15.44
C ASN A 429 -9.95 -10.24 -14.46
N LYS A 430 -9.78 -9.09 -13.80
CA LYS A 430 -10.82 -8.49 -12.94
C LYS A 430 -12.13 -8.29 -13.72
N ALA A 431 -12.03 -7.66 -14.89
CA ALA A 431 -13.20 -7.45 -15.77
C ALA A 431 -13.84 -8.77 -16.23
N ARG A 432 -13.02 -9.81 -16.44
CA ARG A 432 -13.51 -11.16 -16.75
C ARG A 432 -14.20 -11.85 -15.59
N MET A 433 -14.08 -11.41 -14.34
CA MET A 433 -14.81 -12.04 -13.23
C MET A 433 -16.28 -11.60 -13.21
N GLY A 434 -16.57 -10.34 -13.57
CA GLY A 434 -17.93 -9.81 -13.72
C GLY A 434 -18.62 -9.39 -12.42
N LEU A 435 -17.86 -9.18 -11.34
CA LEU A 435 -18.35 -8.58 -10.08
C LEU A 435 -17.98 -7.09 -10.08
N ALA A 436 -18.98 -6.22 -9.90
CA ALA A 436 -18.79 -4.78 -9.94
C ALA A 436 -17.82 -4.28 -8.86
N ILE A 437 -17.79 -4.91 -7.68
CA ILE A 437 -16.83 -4.55 -6.63
C ILE A 437 -15.38 -4.76 -7.07
N PHE A 438 -15.08 -5.72 -7.94
CA PHE A 438 -13.70 -5.98 -8.40
C PHE A 438 -13.20 -4.96 -9.42
N GLU A 439 -14.12 -4.41 -10.22
CA GLU A 439 -13.81 -3.47 -11.29
C GLU A 439 -13.40 -2.10 -10.72
N GLU A 440 -14.16 -1.60 -9.75
CA GLU A 440 -13.97 -0.23 -9.22
C GLU A 440 -13.20 -0.17 -7.91
N ILE A 441 -13.49 -1.05 -6.95
CA ILE A 441 -13.09 -0.85 -5.54
C ILE A 441 -12.06 -1.88 -5.05
N GLY A 442 -12.20 -3.12 -5.48
CA GLY A 442 -11.52 -4.28 -4.90
C GLY A 442 -12.14 -4.78 -3.60
N THR A 443 -11.65 -5.93 -3.14
CA THR A 443 -12.02 -6.57 -1.86
C THR A 443 -11.00 -6.29 -0.77
N ASP A 444 -11.29 -6.75 0.44
CA ASP A 444 -10.42 -6.58 1.59
C ASP A 444 -9.02 -7.16 1.30
N ARG A 445 -7.96 -6.42 1.63
CA ARG A 445 -6.56 -6.89 1.53
C ARG A 445 -6.12 -7.37 0.14
N SER A 446 -6.85 -6.98 -0.90
CA SER A 446 -6.57 -7.43 -2.27
C SER A 446 -5.23 -6.96 -2.83
N VAL A 447 -4.62 -5.92 -2.24
CA VAL A 447 -3.28 -5.43 -2.59
C VAL A 447 -2.21 -6.51 -2.42
N VAL A 448 -2.32 -7.39 -1.42
CA VAL A 448 -1.34 -8.47 -1.21
C VAL A 448 -1.32 -9.42 -2.40
N MET A 449 -2.49 -9.87 -2.86
CA MET A 449 -2.61 -10.75 -4.04
C MET A 449 -2.17 -10.04 -5.33
N MET A 450 -2.56 -8.77 -5.49
CA MET A 450 -2.22 -7.97 -6.67
C MET A 450 -0.70 -7.84 -6.84
N GLU A 451 0.02 -7.55 -5.77
CA GLU A 451 1.47 -7.43 -5.81
C GLU A 451 2.18 -8.79 -5.79
N ALA A 452 1.62 -9.82 -5.15
CA ALA A 452 2.19 -11.17 -5.11
C ALA A 452 2.46 -11.73 -6.52
N GLY A 453 1.55 -11.50 -7.47
CA GLY A 453 1.76 -11.92 -8.85
C GLY A 453 2.92 -11.18 -9.52
N ALA A 454 3.02 -9.87 -9.32
CA ALA A 454 4.08 -9.05 -9.88
C ALA A 454 5.46 -9.45 -9.32
N VAL A 455 5.53 -9.59 -7.99
CA VAL A 455 6.71 -10.05 -7.27
C VAL A 455 7.13 -11.47 -7.68
N GLY A 456 6.17 -12.39 -7.82
CA GLY A 456 6.45 -13.76 -8.24
C GLY A 456 7.01 -13.85 -9.66
N LEU A 457 6.48 -13.06 -10.59
CA LEU A 457 7.02 -12.98 -11.95
C LEU A 457 8.42 -12.35 -11.97
N GLU A 458 8.60 -11.25 -11.24
CA GLU A 458 9.90 -10.57 -11.10
C GLU A 458 10.97 -11.52 -10.56
N ALA A 459 10.68 -12.25 -9.48
CA ALA A 459 11.60 -13.21 -8.87
C ALA A 459 11.95 -14.36 -9.83
N ASP A 460 10.97 -14.89 -10.56
CA ASP A 460 11.21 -15.94 -11.55
C ASP A 460 12.10 -15.47 -12.69
N THR A 461 11.86 -14.26 -13.20
CA THR A 461 12.65 -13.67 -14.29
C THR A 461 14.08 -13.45 -13.86
N GLN A 462 14.26 -12.94 -12.65
CA GLN A 462 15.58 -12.75 -12.04
C GLN A 462 16.33 -14.07 -11.92
N LYS A 463 15.65 -15.10 -11.42
CA LYS A 463 16.27 -16.40 -11.24
C LYS A 463 16.62 -17.06 -12.56
N LYS A 464 15.70 -17.04 -13.54
CA LYS A 464 15.87 -17.74 -14.81
C LYS A 464 16.84 -17.04 -15.75
N LEU A 465 16.71 -15.72 -15.93
CA LEU A 465 17.48 -14.98 -16.93
C LEU A 465 18.81 -14.46 -16.40
N PHE A 466 18.85 -14.06 -15.13
CA PHE A 466 20.02 -13.41 -14.54
C PHE A 466 20.72 -14.28 -13.49
N SER A 467 20.17 -15.47 -13.18
CA SER A 467 20.66 -16.34 -12.11
C SER A 467 20.73 -15.64 -10.75
N GLN A 468 19.83 -14.70 -10.50
CA GLN A 468 19.78 -13.86 -9.31
C GLN A 468 18.52 -14.14 -8.50
N ASP A 469 18.66 -14.15 -7.18
CA ASP A 469 17.51 -14.14 -6.29
C ASP A 469 17.08 -12.69 -6.08
N ARG A 470 15.76 -12.44 -6.07
CA ARG A 470 15.20 -11.12 -5.79
C ARG A 470 15.61 -10.69 -4.37
N PRO A 471 16.28 -9.53 -4.18
CA PRO A 471 16.66 -9.09 -2.85
C PRO A 471 15.42 -8.69 -2.08
N LEU A 472 15.34 -9.16 -0.84
CA LEU A 472 14.29 -8.72 0.08
C LEU A 472 14.85 -7.70 1.05
N ASN A 473 14.06 -6.67 1.33
CA ASN A 473 14.47 -5.58 2.21
C ASN A 473 14.37 -5.97 3.69
N ALA A 474 15.11 -7.02 4.08
CA ALA A 474 15.11 -7.58 5.43
C ALA A 474 15.55 -6.54 6.48
N HIS A 475 16.30 -5.51 6.08
CA HIS A 475 16.72 -4.39 6.93
C HIS A 475 15.55 -3.62 7.54
N TYR A 476 14.41 -3.55 6.83
CA TYR A 476 13.20 -2.93 7.36
C TYR A 476 12.64 -3.66 8.59
N LEU A 477 12.84 -4.98 8.69
CA LEU A 477 12.43 -5.73 9.87
C LEU A 477 13.24 -5.37 11.11
N GLN A 478 14.50 -4.94 10.96
CA GLN A 478 15.30 -4.51 12.10
C GLN A 478 14.79 -3.18 12.66
N ALA A 479 14.39 -2.24 11.80
CA ALA A 479 13.68 -1.03 12.22
C ALA A 479 12.35 -1.35 12.92
N VAL A 480 11.58 -2.31 12.38
CA VAL A 480 10.34 -2.77 13.01
C VAL A 480 10.58 -3.37 14.39
N LYS A 481 11.61 -4.21 14.56
CA LYS A 481 11.98 -4.77 15.87
C LYS A 481 12.36 -3.68 16.85
N ALA A 482 13.22 -2.74 16.45
CA ALA A 482 13.59 -1.60 17.28
C ALA A 482 12.34 -0.82 17.74
N LYS A 483 11.37 -0.57 16.84
CA LYS A 483 10.10 0.07 17.20
C LYS A 483 9.31 -0.74 18.23
N LEU A 484 9.19 -2.05 18.05
CA LEU A 484 8.49 -2.94 18.98
C LEU A 484 9.19 -3.08 20.34
N GLU A 485 10.50 -2.80 20.39
CA GLU A 485 11.29 -2.73 21.62
C GLU A 485 11.22 -1.34 22.30
N GLY A 486 10.40 -0.43 21.75
CA GLY A 486 10.20 0.91 22.30
C GLY A 486 11.12 1.99 21.71
N GLY A 487 11.77 1.70 20.59
CA GLY A 487 12.59 2.66 19.86
C GLY A 487 11.77 3.75 19.17
N SER A 488 12.24 4.99 19.25
CA SER A 488 11.77 6.15 18.49
C SER A 488 12.28 6.11 17.05
N TYR A 489 11.91 7.12 16.25
CA TYR A 489 12.28 7.20 14.85
C TYR A 489 13.80 7.09 14.60
N ARG A 490 14.62 7.88 15.29
CA ARG A 490 16.10 7.83 15.16
C ARG A 490 16.67 6.44 15.49
N GLU A 491 16.17 5.78 16.54
CA GLU A 491 16.64 4.46 16.95
C GLU A 491 16.28 3.41 15.89
N CYS A 492 15.10 3.53 15.27
CA CYS A 492 14.70 2.70 14.14
C CYS A 492 15.54 2.95 12.87
N VAL A 493 15.89 4.22 12.58
CA VAL A 493 16.79 4.59 11.47
C VAL A 493 18.16 3.95 11.67
N LYS A 494 18.70 4.03 12.89
CA LYS A 494 19.97 3.40 13.25
C LYS A 494 19.93 1.89 13.06
N ALA A 495 18.89 1.22 13.56
CA ALA A 495 18.72 -0.23 13.41
C ALA A 495 18.64 -0.67 11.94
N PHE A 496 17.93 0.09 11.10
CA PHE A 496 17.93 -0.14 9.64
C PHE A 496 19.32 0.02 9.05
N TYR A 497 19.97 1.16 9.35
CA TYR A 497 21.26 1.55 8.79
C TYR A 497 22.35 0.54 9.12
N ASP A 498 22.48 0.16 10.38
CA ASP A 498 23.46 -0.81 10.86
C ASP A 498 23.26 -2.16 10.18
N SER A 499 22.01 -2.62 10.07
CA SER A 499 21.69 -3.85 9.34
C SER A 499 22.02 -3.75 7.85
N TYR A 500 21.76 -2.60 7.23
CA TYR A 500 22.00 -2.37 5.80
C TYR A 500 23.50 -2.36 5.46
N LEU A 501 24.35 -1.85 6.35
CA LEU A 501 25.80 -1.88 6.21
C LEU A 501 26.41 -3.24 6.57
N ALA A 502 25.85 -3.95 7.55
CA ALA A 502 26.31 -5.28 7.91
C ALA A 502 26.20 -6.29 6.74
N SER A 503 25.20 -6.11 5.85
CA SER A 503 25.05 -6.97 4.67
C SER A 503 26.05 -6.71 3.55
N ASP A 504 26.63 -5.50 3.48
CA ASP A 504 27.72 -5.16 2.56
C ASP A 504 28.47 -3.94 3.10
N PRO A 505 29.61 -4.14 3.78
CA PRO A 505 30.39 -3.07 4.38
C PRO A 505 30.95 -2.04 3.38
N ASN A 506 31.00 -2.39 2.09
CA ASN A 506 31.51 -1.50 1.03
C ASN A 506 30.44 -0.57 0.46
N LYS A 507 29.18 -0.69 0.93
CA LYS A 507 28.11 0.23 0.54
C LYS A 507 28.48 1.66 0.88
N ASN A 508 28.10 2.57 -0.02
CA ASN A 508 28.20 4.00 0.23
C ASN A 508 27.36 4.37 1.47
N LYS A 509 28.04 4.77 2.54
CA LYS A 509 27.45 5.09 3.86
C LYS A 509 26.39 6.19 3.77
N GLU A 510 26.64 7.22 2.98
CA GLU A 510 25.70 8.32 2.78
C GLU A 510 24.39 7.83 2.15
N LYS A 511 24.50 7.06 1.05
CA LYS A 511 23.34 6.49 0.35
C LYS A 511 22.58 5.51 1.24
N ALA A 512 23.29 4.71 2.04
CA ALA A 512 22.70 3.80 3.01
C ALA A 512 21.88 4.57 4.07
N LEU A 513 22.43 5.64 4.63
CA LEU A 513 21.74 6.46 5.64
C LEU A 513 20.52 7.18 5.07
N LYS A 514 20.65 7.82 3.90
CA LYS A 514 19.51 8.45 3.20
C LYS A 514 18.39 7.44 2.92
N THR A 515 18.75 6.21 2.55
CA THR A 515 17.79 5.12 2.38
C THR A 515 17.12 4.74 3.70
N ALA A 516 17.88 4.62 4.79
CA ALA A 516 17.36 4.31 6.12
C ALA A 516 16.35 5.37 6.59
N ILE A 517 16.71 6.65 6.52
CA ILE A 517 15.84 7.80 6.86
C ILE A 517 14.53 7.72 6.07
N ASN A 518 14.61 7.65 4.74
CA ASN A 518 13.42 7.63 3.90
C ASN A 518 12.51 6.41 4.12
N ARG A 519 13.10 5.22 4.34
CA ARG A 519 12.32 3.99 4.55
C ARG A 519 11.67 3.97 5.93
N VAL A 520 12.43 4.25 6.98
CA VAL A 520 11.92 4.21 8.36
C VAL A 520 10.86 5.29 8.60
N ALA A 521 10.92 6.44 7.91
CA ALA A 521 9.89 7.48 8.04
C ALA A 521 8.47 6.95 7.77
N ARG A 522 8.36 5.89 6.96
CA ARG A 522 7.09 5.24 6.63
C ARG A 522 6.49 4.45 7.80
N LEU A 523 7.30 3.87 8.69
CA LEU A 523 6.80 3.19 9.91
C LEU A 523 5.99 4.13 10.81
N PHE A 524 6.36 5.40 10.79
CA PHE A 524 5.74 6.44 11.61
C PHE A 524 4.72 7.27 10.83
N LYS A 525 4.36 6.86 9.60
CA LYS A 525 3.30 7.53 8.83
C LYS A 525 1.93 7.31 9.51
N TYR A 526 0.97 8.19 9.24
CA TYR A 526 -0.44 8.03 9.66
C TYR A 526 -0.70 8.13 11.18
N GLY A 527 -0.17 9.20 11.80
CA GLY A 527 -0.55 9.59 13.15
C GLY A 527 0.40 9.12 14.26
N ASP A 528 1.41 8.31 13.94
CA ASP A 528 2.58 8.23 14.84
C ASP A 528 3.40 9.50 14.76
N ASP A 529 4.01 9.81 15.88
CA ASP A 529 4.94 10.92 16.01
C ASP A 529 6.34 10.32 16.19
N PHE A 530 7.34 10.94 15.58
CA PHE A 530 8.70 10.40 15.51
C PHE A 530 9.36 10.24 16.89
N ASP A 531 8.89 10.95 17.92
CA ASP A 531 9.30 10.75 19.32
C ASP A 531 8.66 9.54 20.01
N SER A 532 7.80 8.80 19.31
CA SER A 532 7.02 7.76 19.97
C SER A 532 7.89 6.57 20.30
N ARG A 533 7.91 6.25 21.59
CA ARG A 533 8.48 5.03 22.14
C ARG A 533 7.44 3.97 22.48
N ASP A 534 6.17 4.16 22.10
CA ASP A 534 5.19 3.11 22.32
C ASP A 534 5.52 1.90 21.42
N PRO A 535 5.47 0.67 21.96
CA PRO A 535 5.92 -0.55 21.28
C PRO A 535 4.85 -1.10 20.33
N TYR A 536 4.28 -0.23 19.49
CA TYR A 536 3.23 -0.58 18.54
C TYR A 536 3.63 -0.19 17.11
N LEU A 537 3.23 -1.01 16.14
CA LEU A 537 3.24 -0.64 14.73
C LEU A 537 1.88 -0.04 14.37
N VAL A 538 1.86 1.24 14.03
CA VAL A 538 0.64 1.89 13.52
C VAL A 538 0.56 1.87 12.00
N ASN A 539 1.64 1.46 11.32
CA ASN A 539 1.70 1.28 9.89
C ASN A 539 2.65 0.12 9.53
N SER A 540 2.08 -1.04 9.22
CA SER A 540 2.79 -2.24 8.77
C SER A 540 2.70 -2.47 7.26
N VAL A 541 2.23 -1.49 6.47
CA VAL A 541 2.15 -1.57 4.99
C VAL A 541 3.47 -2.01 4.36
N ASP A 542 4.60 -1.49 4.82
CA ASP A 542 5.91 -1.85 4.29
C ASP A 542 6.38 -3.25 4.73
N LEU A 543 5.59 -4.03 5.48
CA LEU A 543 5.81 -5.47 5.69
C LEU A 543 5.00 -6.34 4.73
N VAL A 544 4.04 -5.75 4.01
CA VAL A 544 3.16 -6.48 3.07
C VAL A 544 3.98 -7.16 1.97
N TYR A 545 5.17 -6.65 1.60
CA TYR A 545 6.01 -7.30 0.61
C TYR A 545 6.47 -8.72 0.99
N LEU A 546 6.65 -9.00 2.29
CA LEU A 546 6.98 -10.35 2.75
C LEU A 546 5.78 -11.28 2.61
N GLU A 547 4.58 -10.77 2.81
CA GLU A 547 3.35 -11.52 2.58
C GLU A 547 3.13 -11.80 1.09
N GLN A 548 3.42 -10.83 0.23
CA GLN A 548 3.35 -10.97 -1.22
C GLN A 548 4.26 -12.12 -1.70
N GLU A 549 5.51 -12.14 -1.20
CA GLU A 549 6.47 -13.22 -1.45
C GLU A 549 5.98 -14.57 -0.95
N LEU A 550 5.48 -14.63 0.29
CA LEU A 550 4.96 -15.86 0.89
C LEU A 550 3.81 -16.42 0.04
N VAL A 551 2.82 -15.58 -0.29
CA VAL A 551 1.66 -15.98 -1.10
C VAL A 551 2.08 -16.45 -2.47
N ALA A 552 3.00 -15.75 -3.14
CA ALA A 552 3.52 -16.15 -4.45
C ALA A 552 4.20 -17.52 -4.41
N ARG A 553 5.08 -17.75 -3.43
CA ARG A 553 5.80 -19.02 -3.25
C ARG A 553 4.85 -20.17 -2.96
N GLU A 554 3.93 -19.99 -2.02
CA GLU A 554 3.01 -21.04 -1.59
C GLU A 554 2.02 -21.44 -2.69
N LEU A 555 1.49 -20.47 -3.46
CA LEU A 555 0.64 -20.75 -4.62
C LEU A 555 1.40 -21.49 -5.72
N LYS A 556 2.64 -21.06 -6.02
CA LYS A 556 3.47 -21.71 -7.03
C LYS A 556 3.85 -23.14 -6.63
N ALA A 557 4.25 -23.36 -5.37
CA ALA A 557 4.61 -24.68 -4.85
C ALA A 557 3.48 -25.71 -4.98
N ARG A 558 2.22 -25.27 -5.03
CA ARG A 558 1.02 -26.11 -5.17
C ARG A 558 0.44 -26.11 -6.60
N GLY A 559 1.13 -25.53 -7.58
CA GLY A 559 0.65 -25.44 -8.96
C GLY A 559 -0.61 -24.57 -9.11
N LYS A 560 -0.79 -23.58 -8.23
CA LYS A 560 -1.93 -22.66 -8.18
C LYS A 560 -1.57 -21.23 -8.61
N GLU A 561 -0.47 -21.08 -9.34
CA GLU A 561 0.06 -19.80 -9.83
C GLU A 561 -0.95 -18.99 -10.65
N LYS A 562 -1.96 -19.63 -11.27
CA LYS A 562 -3.01 -18.93 -12.00
C LYS A 562 -3.75 -17.86 -11.17
N TYR A 563 -3.91 -18.07 -9.86
CA TYR A 563 -4.60 -17.10 -9.00
C TYR A 563 -3.77 -15.84 -8.77
N LEU A 564 -2.45 -15.87 -9.02
CA LEU A 564 -1.59 -14.69 -8.97
C LEU A 564 -1.93 -13.68 -10.08
N PHE A 565 -2.62 -14.12 -11.14
CA PHE A 565 -3.12 -13.25 -12.20
C PHE A 565 -4.51 -12.67 -11.88
N LEU A 566 -4.99 -12.76 -10.64
CA LEU A 566 -6.21 -12.12 -10.18
C LEU A 566 -5.88 -11.00 -9.19
N GLY A 567 -5.94 -9.75 -9.64
CA GLY A 567 -5.86 -8.61 -8.74
C GLY A 567 -7.21 -8.28 -8.10
N GLY A 568 -7.23 -7.44 -7.07
CA GLY A 568 -8.49 -6.89 -6.51
C GLY A 568 -9.34 -7.89 -5.71
N VAL A 569 -8.90 -9.13 -5.62
CA VAL A 569 -9.52 -10.19 -4.82
C VAL A 569 -8.49 -10.82 -3.88
N ASN A 570 -8.84 -11.01 -2.61
CA ASN A 570 -8.01 -11.83 -1.71
C ASN A 570 -8.36 -13.32 -1.85
N LEU A 571 -7.43 -14.20 -1.45
CA LEU A 571 -7.61 -15.65 -1.65
C LEU A 571 -8.81 -16.22 -0.88
N GLN A 572 -9.11 -15.69 0.31
CA GLN A 572 -10.30 -16.08 1.09
C GLN A 572 -11.58 -15.78 0.30
N THR A 573 -11.71 -14.57 -0.23
CA THR A 573 -12.87 -14.12 -0.99
C THR A 573 -13.00 -14.92 -2.27
N LEU A 574 -11.89 -15.25 -2.92
CA LEU A 574 -11.90 -16.15 -4.08
C LEU A 574 -12.46 -17.53 -3.73
N ALA A 575 -11.98 -18.11 -2.62
CA ALA A 575 -12.46 -19.40 -2.11
C ALA A 575 -13.95 -19.34 -1.72
N GLU A 576 -14.40 -18.26 -1.08
CA GLU A 576 -15.82 -18.05 -0.76
C GLU A 576 -16.67 -17.97 -2.03
N LEU A 577 -16.26 -17.19 -3.05
CA LEU A 577 -16.99 -17.10 -4.32
C LEU A 577 -17.03 -18.44 -5.07
N HIS A 578 -15.94 -19.20 -5.01
CA HIS A 578 -15.86 -20.55 -5.58
C HIS A 578 -16.87 -21.50 -4.94
N GLN A 579 -16.99 -21.50 -3.61
CA GLN A 579 -17.96 -22.33 -2.88
C GLN A 579 -19.40 -22.11 -3.36
N PHE A 580 -19.73 -20.89 -3.78
CA PHE A 580 -21.07 -20.51 -4.22
C PHE A 580 -21.26 -20.52 -5.75
N GLY A 581 -20.28 -21.04 -6.52
CA GLY A 581 -20.36 -21.09 -7.98
C GLY A 581 -20.36 -19.71 -8.65
N LEU A 582 -19.87 -18.68 -7.95
CA LEU A 582 -19.75 -17.30 -8.44
C LEU A 582 -18.37 -17.01 -9.04
N PHE A 583 -17.45 -17.96 -8.94
CA PHE A 583 -16.13 -17.89 -9.51
C PHE A 583 -15.90 -19.08 -10.45
N ASP A 584 -15.27 -18.82 -11.58
CA ASP A 584 -14.93 -19.81 -12.59
C ASP A 584 -13.46 -19.61 -13.01
N GLU A 585 -12.64 -20.59 -12.64
CA GLU A 585 -11.20 -20.59 -12.88
C GLU A 585 -10.84 -20.65 -14.36
N SER A 586 -11.74 -21.15 -15.21
CA SER A 586 -11.50 -21.23 -16.66
C SER A 586 -11.50 -19.85 -17.32
N ARG A 587 -12.04 -18.83 -16.65
CA ARG A 587 -12.10 -17.45 -17.13
C ARG A 587 -10.81 -16.67 -16.88
N ILE A 588 -9.88 -17.22 -16.10
CA ILE A 588 -8.58 -16.59 -15.82
C ILE A 588 -7.71 -16.68 -17.07
N LEU A 589 -7.38 -15.52 -17.64
CA LEU A 589 -6.33 -15.41 -18.64
C LEU A 589 -4.99 -15.68 -17.97
N ILE A 590 -4.32 -16.75 -18.41
CA ILE A 590 -2.95 -17.05 -18.07
C ILE A 590 -2.14 -16.87 -19.35
N PRO A 591 -1.18 -15.92 -19.39
CA PRO A 591 -0.31 -15.77 -20.55
C PRO A 591 0.44 -17.06 -20.85
N LYS A 592 0.53 -17.43 -22.14
CA LYS A 592 1.29 -18.62 -22.57
C LYS A 592 2.79 -18.48 -22.34
N GLU A 593 3.29 -17.25 -22.53
CA GLU A 593 4.67 -16.85 -22.33
C GLU A 593 4.67 -15.58 -21.50
N LYS A 594 5.66 -15.44 -20.61
CA LYS A 594 5.91 -14.20 -19.87
C LYS A 594 6.42 -13.12 -20.82
N PRO A 595 6.25 -11.82 -20.47
CA PRO A 595 6.80 -10.74 -21.29
C PRO A 595 8.29 -10.90 -21.60
N SER A 596 9.10 -11.26 -20.62
CA SER A 596 10.53 -11.50 -20.84
C SER A 596 10.83 -12.68 -21.78
N GLU A 597 10.06 -13.76 -21.72
CA GLU A 597 10.18 -14.91 -22.63
C GLU A 597 9.82 -14.52 -24.07
N ILE A 598 8.79 -13.68 -24.26
CA ILE A 598 8.42 -13.11 -25.56
C ILE A 598 9.58 -12.29 -26.14
N LEU A 599 10.15 -11.38 -25.34
CA LEU A 599 11.25 -10.52 -25.78
C LEU A 599 12.51 -11.34 -26.11
N GLN A 600 12.81 -12.38 -25.33
CA GLN A 600 13.90 -13.31 -25.61
C GLN A 600 13.67 -14.02 -26.95
N ARG A 601 12.49 -14.62 -27.15
CA ARG A 601 12.12 -15.33 -28.38
C ARG A 601 12.20 -14.43 -29.62
N LYS A 602 11.81 -13.17 -29.49
CA LYS A 602 11.88 -12.16 -30.57
C LYS A 602 13.31 -11.64 -30.80
N GLY A 603 14.29 -12.06 -29.99
CA GLY A 603 15.71 -11.77 -30.18
C GLY A 603 16.19 -10.46 -29.58
N TYR A 604 15.37 -9.78 -28.78
CA TYR A 604 15.74 -8.50 -28.14
C TYR A 604 16.85 -8.65 -27.10
N PHE A 605 17.11 -9.87 -26.65
CA PHE A 605 18.13 -10.17 -25.64
C PHE A 605 19.49 -10.55 -26.23
N LYS A 606 19.55 -10.86 -27.54
CA LYS A 606 20.78 -11.28 -28.23
C LYS A 606 21.87 -10.20 -28.20
N SER A 607 21.46 -8.94 -28.33
CA SER A 607 22.37 -7.78 -28.26
C SER A 607 23.01 -7.60 -26.87
N PHE A 608 22.49 -8.26 -25.85
CA PHE A 608 22.99 -8.21 -24.47
C PHE A 608 23.75 -9.48 -24.05
N GLY A 609 23.98 -10.41 -24.98
CA GLY A 609 24.65 -11.69 -24.69
C GLY A 609 23.82 -12.63 -23.80
N ILE A 610 22.51 -12.41 -23.72
CA ILE A 610 21.57 -13.31 -23.03
C ILE A 610 21.00 -14.24 -24.10
N ASN A 611 21.38 -15.52 -24.03
CA ASN A 611 20.94 -16.57 -24.95
C ASN A 611 19.60 -17.16 -24.54
#